data_AF-A0A1M5V5X2-F1
#
_entry.id   AF-A0A1M5V5X2-F1
#
_cell.length_a   1.000
_cell.length_b   1.000
_cell.length_c   1.000
_cell.angle_alpha   90.00
_cell.angle_beta   90.00
_cell.angle_gamma   90.00
#
_symmetry.space_group_name_H-M   'P 1'
#
loop_
_entity.id
_entity.type
_entity.pdbx_description
1 polymer ?
#
loop_
_entity_poly.entity_id
_entity_poly.type
_entity_poly.pdbx_seq_one_letter_code
_entity_poly.pdbx_strand_id
1 'polypeptide(L)' 'MHKKSHIDTAKLDEVPMGDSFEYKDVVEDDFPLKDRPEDGLFFKAEVDRGMYESIVLKKDTGNRVLYEKK' A
#
# COMPACT_ATOMS: atom_id res chain seq x y z
N MET A 1 -16.36 -11.59 -4.06
CA MET A 1 -15.78 -11.02 -2.84
C MET A 1 -14.36 -10.60 -3.18
N HIS A 2 -14.10 -9.30 -3.36
CA HIS A 2 -12.75 -8.82 -3.62
C HIS A 2 -12.00 -8.83 -2.29
N LYS A 3 -11.02 -9.73 -2.14
CA LYS A 3 -10.04 -9.66 -1.06
C LYS A 3 -9.26 -8.35 -1.27
N LYS A 4 -9.41 -7.41 -0.34
CA LYS A 4 -8.57 -6.21 -0.28
C LYS A 4 -7.27 -6.56 0.43
N SER A 5 -6.20 -5.83 0.12
CA SER A 5 -4.96 -5.87 0.88
C SER A 5 -5.17 -5.48 2.35
N HIS A 6 -4.28 -5.96 3.21
CA HIS A 6 -4.32 -5.79 4.66
C HIS A 6 -3.71 -4.45 5.07
N ILE A 7 -4.24 -3.38 4.50
CA ILE A 7 -3.81 -2.00 4.77
C ILE A 7 -4.53 -1.49 6.00
N ASP A 8 -3.74 -1.05 6.97
CA ASP A 8 -4.21 -0.29 8.11
C ASP A 8 -4.53 1.15 7.67
N THR A 9 -5.82 1.45 7.61
CA THR A 9 -6.29 2.78 7.21
C THR A 9 -5.88 3.87 8.20
N ALA A 10 -5.66 3.55 9.47
CA ALA A 10 -5.21 4.55 10.44
C ALA A 10 -3.78 4.98 10.11
N LYS A 11 -2.88 4.03 9.84
CA LYS A 11 -1.51 4.32 9.39
C LYS A 11 -1.48 5.08 8.08
N LEU A 12 -2.34 4.69 7.13
CA LEU A 12 -2.46 5.41 5.86
C LEU A 12 -3.00 6.84 6.06
N ASP A 13 -3.87 7.06 7.04
CA ASP A 13 -4.36 8.40 7.37
C ASP A 13 -3.25 9.29 7.94
N GLU A 14 -2.36 8.71 8.76
CA GLU A 14 -1.18 9.39 9.30
C GLU A 14 -0.17 9.82 8.23
N VAL A 15 -0.17 9.19 7.04
CA VAL A 15 0.65 9.65 5.92
C VAL A 15 0.12 11.02 5.44
N PRO A 16 0.94 12.08 5.45
CA PRO A 16 0.53 13.37 4.93
C PRO A 16 0.25 13.34 3.43
N MET A 17 -0.63 14.23 2.95
CA MET A 17 -0.80 14.44 1.51
C MET A 17 0.49 15.03 0.91
N GLY A 18 0.92 14.49 -0.23
CA GLY A 18 2.18 14.79 -0.90
C GLY A 18 3.37 13.95 -0.42
N ASP A 19 3.21 13.20 0.68
CA ASP A 19 4.28 12.36 1.22
C ASP A 19 4.33 10.98 0.57
N SER A 20 5.53 10.42 0.54
CA SER A 20 5.81 9.12 -0.05
C SER A 20 5.92 8.05 1.03
N PHE A 21 5.30 6.90 0.80
CA PHE A 21 5.26 5.79 1.76
C PHE A 21 5.44 4.45 1.07
N GLU A 22 5.75 3.39 1.83
CA GLU A 22 5.79 2.02 1.33
C GLU A 22 4.67 1.18 1.94
N TYR A 23 4.36 0.06 1.30
CA TYR A 23 3.37 -0.89 1.81
C TYR A 23 3.63 -1.32 3.27
N LYS A 24 4.90 -1.51 3.64
CA LYS A 24 5.29 -1.90 5.01
C LYS A 24 4.95 -0.86 6.08
N ASP A 25 4.81 0.41 5.69
CA ASP A 25 4.51 1.50 6.62
C ASP A 25 3.02 1.55 6.95
N VAL A 26 2.17 1.02 6.05
CA VAL A 26 0.71 1.10 6.16
C VAL A 26 0.04 -0.27 6.31
N VAL A 27 0.77 -1.37 6.26
CA VAL A 27 0.22 -2.72 6.50
C VAL A 27 -0.17 -2.92 7.97
N GLU A 28 -1.23 -3.68 8.21
CA GLU A 28 -1.66 -4.11 9.55
C GLU A 28 -0.52 -4.83 10.30
N ASP A 29 -0.31 -4.49 11.57
CA ASP A 29 0.76 -5.11 12.37
C ASP A 29 0.53 -6.59 12.63
N ASP A 30 -0.74 -6.99 12.77
CA ASP A 30 -1.14 -8.38 13.00
C ASP A 30 -0.97 -9.26 11.74
N PHE A 31 -0.77 -8.63 10.55
CA PHE A 31 -0.62 -9.37 9.32
C PHE A 31 0.75 -10.08 9.23
N PRO A 32 0.80 -11.40 8.98
CA PRO A 32 2.05 -12.17 9.05
C PRO A 32 3.11 -11.70 8.06
N LEU A 33 4.35 -11.54 8.55
CA LEU A 33 5.51 -11.13 7.75
C LEU A 33 5.75 -12.02 6.52
N LYS A 34 5.43 -13.31 6.61
CA LYS A 34 5.59 -14.29 5.52
C LYS A 34 4.61 -14.05 4.35
N ASP A 35 3.45 -13.47 4.64
CA ASP A 35 2.38 -13.22 3.67
C ASP A 35 2.42 -11.77 3.13
N ARG A 36 3.13 -10.85 3.82
CA ARG A 36 3.35 -9.45 3.40
C ARG A 36 3.89 -9.25 1.98
N PRO A 37 4.81 -10.09 1.44
CA PRO A 37 5.28 -9.92 0.07
C PRO A 37 4.17 -10.14 -0.96
N GLU A 38 3.30 -11.14 -0.74
CA GLU A 38 2.19 -11.43 -1.64
C GLU A 38 1.10 -10.36 -1.54
N ASP A 39 0.76 -9.93 -0.31
CA ASP A 39 -0.22 -8.87 -0.09
C ASP A 39 0.24 -7.51 -0.62
N GLY A 40 1.55 -7.20 -0.54
CA GLY A 40 2.11 -6.00 -1.16
C GLY A 40 1.96 -5.97 -2.69
N LEU A 41 1.95 -7.13 -3.36
CA LEU A 41 1.63 -7.24 -4.79
C LEU A 41 0.14 -7.02 -5.05
N PHE A 42 -0.74 -7.51 -4.16
CA PHE A 42 -2.17 -7.22 -4.23
C PHE A 42 -2.45 -5.73 -4.06
N PHE A 43 -1.85 -5.09 -3.05
CA PHE A 43 -1.98 -3.65 -2.83
C PHE A 43 -1.52 -2.85 -4.05
N LYS A 44 -0.37 -3.19 -4.64
CA LYS A 44 0.11 -2.57 -5.89
C LYS A 44 -0.95 -2.66 -6.99
N ALA A 45 -1.51 -3.85 -7.20
CA ALA A 45 -2.54 -4.07 -8.22
C ALA A 45 -3.83 -3.30 -7.92
N GLU A 46 -4.20 -3.11 -6.65
CA GLU A 46 -5.37 -2.33 -6.25
C GLU A 46 -5.16 -0.83 -6.49
N VAL A 47 -3.97 -0.31 -6.18
CA VAL A 47 -3.60 1.08 -6.49
C VAL A 47 -3.60 1.31 -8.01
N ASP A 48 -3.02 0.39 -8.79
CA ASP A 48 -2.99 0.46 -10.26
C ASP A 48 -4.39 0.40 -10.89
N ARG A 49 -5.30 -0.40 -10.29
CA ARG A 49 -6.72 -0.47 -10.66
C ARG A 49 -7.55 0.73 -10.20
N GLY A 50 -6.96 1.68 -9.49
CA GLY A 50 -7.66 2.87 -8.98
C GLY A 50 -8.62 2.58 -7.82
N MET A 51 -8.44 1.48 -7.08
CA MET A 51 -9.23 1.22 -5.87
C MET A 51 -8.92 2.19 -4.72
N TYR A 52 -7.72 2.78 -4.77
CA TYR A 52 -7.29 3.80 -3.83
C TYR A 52 -7.24 5.16 -4.54
N GLU A 53 -8.35 5.90 -4.48
CA GLU A 53 -8.47 7.17 -5.18
C GLU A 53 -7.47 8.21 -4.74
N SER A 54 -6.98 8.16 -3.49
CA SER A 54 -6.00 9.10 -2.92
C SER A 54 -4.56 8.58 -2.92
N ILE A 55 -4.27 7.46 -3.58
CA ILE A 55 -2.94 6.88 -3.62
C ILE A 55 -2.50 6.74 -5.08
N VAL A 56 -1.25 7.08 -5.36
CA VAL A 56 -0.64 6.86 -6.68
C VAL A 56 0.69 6.14 -6.53
N LEU A 57 1.01 5.29 -7.51
CA LEU A 57 2.31 4.66 -7.58
C LEU A 57 3.34 5.68 -8.09
N LYS A 58 4.26 6.08 -7.21
CA LYS A 58 5.28 7.11 -7.51
C LYS A 58 6.54 6.49 -8.11
N LYS A 59 6.98 5.35 -7.58
CA LYS A 59 8.19 4.67 -8.06
C LYS A 59 8.10 3.17 -7.83
N ASP A 60 8.49 2.40 -8.85
CA ASP A 60 8.59 0.94 -8.79
C ASP A 60 9.94 0.51 -9.37
N THR A 61 10.82 -0.04 -8.53
CA THR A 61 12.14 -0.54 -8.95
C THR A 61 12.21 -2.06 -8.89
N GLY A 62 11.07 -2.77 -8.83
CA GLY A 62 11.00 -4.22 -8.69
C GLY A 62 11.32 -4.73 -7.28
N ASN A 63 12.34 -4.17 -6.63
CA ASN A 63 12.70 -4.46 -5.23
C ASN A 63 12.02 -3.54 -4.21
N ARG A 64 11.53 -2.37 -4.64
CA ARG A 64 10.91 -1.38 -3.76
C ARG A 64 9.82 -0.64 -4.52
N VAL A 65 8.67 -0.50 -3.88
CA VAL A 65 7.52 0.23 -4.40
C VAL A 65 7.23 1.38 -3.45
N LEU A 66 7.27 2.60 -3.99
CA LEU A 66 6.90 3.82 -3.29
C LEU A 66 5.58 4.33 -3.84
N TYR A 67 4.68 4.59 -2.92
CA TYR A 67 3.39 5.19 -3.15
C TYR A 67 3.42 6.64 -2.66
N GLU A 68 2.53 7.46 -3.18
CA GLU A 68 2.31 8.83 -2.72
C GLU A 68 0.84 9.01 -2.43
N LYS A 69 0.54 9.65 -1.30
CA LYS A 69 -0.82 10.06 -0.98
C LYS A 69 -1.07 11.42 -1.60
N LYS A 70 -2.14 11.57 -2.39
CA LYS A 70 -2.52 12.83 -3.05
C LYS A 70 -3.74 13.46 -2.40
#